data_AF-A0A820L4P3-F1
#
_entry.id   AF-A0A820L4P3-F1
#
_cell.length_a   1.000
_cell.length_b   1.000
_cell.length_c   1.000
_cell.angle_alpha   90.00
_cell.angle_beta   90.00
_cell.angle_gamma   90.00
#
_symmetry.space_group_name_H-M   'P 1'
#
loop_
_entity.id
_entity.type
_entity.pdbx_description
1 polymer ?
#
loop_
_entity_poly.entity_id
_entity_poly.type
_entity_poly.pdbx_seq_one_letter_code
_entity_poly.pdbx_strand_id
1 'polypeptide(L)'
;MIKRLRFYQIPWSTYCDKVRWALDLKEIPYDVINYNPYGKTKGLERAPKTIRKLMPILEDPNNNDNPFRCDSTPILLYLHNQYPQSSISLFPLSYEQCQQVFDKCLHLDSELGL
;
A
#
# COMPACT_ATOMS: atom_id res chain seq x y z
N MET A 1 20.17 -2.25 8.26
CA MET A 1 18.93 -1.93 9.00
C MET A 1 17.86 -1.59 7.97
N ILE A 2 16.68 -2.21 8.04
CA ILE A 2 15.57 -1.88 7.14
C ILE A 2 15.14 -0.44 7.44
N LYS A 3 15.05 0.39 6.40
CA LYS A 3 14.56 1.77 6.52
C LYS A 3 13.05 1.75 6.68
N ARG A 4 12.51 2.67 7.48
CA ARG A 4 11.06 2.82 7.68
C ARG A 4 10.37 3.16 6.37
N LEU A 5 9.23 2.53 6.11
CA LEU A 5 8.40 2.84 4.96
C LEU A 5 7.68 4.17 5.21
N ARG A 6 7.21 4.84 4.15
CA ARG A 6 6.36 6.02 4.26
C ARG A 6 4.99 5.73 3.66
N PHE A 7 3.96 5.86 4.47
CA PHE A 7 2.58 5.59 4.08
C PHE A 7 1.80 6.90 3.98
N TYR A 8 1.48 7.30 2.76
CA TYR A 8 0.68 8.48 2.47
C TYR A 8 -0.79 8.08 2.39
N GLN A 9 -1.61 8.68 3.26
CA GLN A 9 -3.01 8.29 3.42
C GLN A 9 -3.95 9.47 3.48
N ILE A 10 -5.22 9.21 3.20
CA ILE A 10 -6.34 10.01 3.68
C ILE A 10 -6.91 9.26 4.90
N PRO A 11 -6.92 9.82 6.12
CA PRO A 11 -7.22 9.06 7.34
C PRO A 11 -8.56 8.32 7.37
N TRP A 12 -9.55 8.80 6.62
CA TRP A 12 -10.91 8.24 6.56
C TRP A 12 -11.18 7.44 5.28
N SER A 13 -10.14 7.08 4.52
CA SER A 13 -10.28 6.27 3.32
C SER A 13 -10.17 4.77 3.65
N THR A 14 -11.19 4.00 3.28
CA THR A 14 -11.25 2.53 3.35
C THR A 14 -10.08 1.87 2.64
N TYR A 15 -9.70 2.38 1.46
CA TYR A 15 -8.50 1.94 0.74
C TYR A 15 -7.22 2.09 1.58
N CYS A 16 -7.12 3.17 2.37
CA CYS A 16 -5.99 3.39 3.26
C CYS A 16 -6.04 2.48 4.49
N ASP A 17 -7.24 2.15 5.00
CA ASP A 17 -7.39 1.22 6.14
C ASP A 17 -6.82 -0.16 5.81
N LYS A 18 -7.08 -0.69 4.60
CA LYS A 18 -6.51 -1.97 4.14
C LYS A 18 -4.99 -1.98 4.22
N VAL A 19 -4.34 -0.94 3.72
CA VAL A 19 -2.88 -0.84 3.73
C VAL A 19 -2.34 -0.68 5.14
N ARG A 20 -3.01 0.11 5.99
CA ARG A 20 -2.63 0.28 7.39
C ARG A 20 -2.66 -1.04 8.15
N TRP A 21 -3.77 -1.78 8.03
CA TRP A 21 -3.91 -3.10 8.64
C TRP A 21 -2.84 -4.07 8.15
N ALA A 22 -2.51 -4.05 6.86
CA ALA A 22 -1.44 -4.90 6.32
C ALA A 22 -0.06 -4.54 6.86
N LEU A 23 0.27 -3.25 6.99
CA LEU A 23 1.53 -2.81 7.59
C LEU A 23 1.61 -3.22 9.07
N ASP A 24 0.51 -3.03 9.81
CA ASP A 24 0.41 -3.38 11.23
C ASP A 24 0.51 -4.90 11.46
N LEU A 25 -0.25 -5.70 10.71
CA LEU A 25 -0.22 -7.18 10.77
C LEU A 25 1.17 -7.72 10.40
N LYS A 26 1.88 -7.05 9.50
CA LYS A 26 3.24 -7.46 9.11
C LYS A 26 4.33 -6.90 10.02
N GLU A 27 3.97 -6.09 11.01
CA GLU A 27 4.89 -5.43 11.94
C GLU A 27 6.01 -4.66 11.22
N ILE A 28 5.71 -4.13 10.02
CA ILE A 28 6.69 -3.40 9.22
C ILE A 28 6.80 -1.99 9.80
N PRO A 29 7.99 -1.46 10.12
CA PRO A 29 8.11 -0.10 10.61
C PRO A 29 7.75 0.93 9.52
N TYR A 30 6.78 1.81 9.77
CA TYR A 30 6.37 2.86 8.82
C TYR A 30 6.05 4.20 9.49
N ASP A 31 6.19 5.27 8.72
CA ASP A 31 5.76 6.62 9.08
C ASP A 31 4.49 6.98 8.32
N VAL A 32 3.50 7.51 9.04
CA VAL A 32 2.24 7.96 8.46
C VAL A 32 2.36 9.42 8.01
N ILE A 33 1.93 9.69 6.78
CA ILE A 33 1.89 11.03 6.21
C ILE A 33 0.45 11.31 5.76
N ASN A 34 -0.24 12.17 6.50
CA ASN A 34 -1.62 12.52 6.18
C ASN A 34 -1.66 13.48 4.98
N TYR A 35 -2.25 13.01 3.90
CA TYR A 35 -2.47 13.75 2.67
C TYR A 35 -3.76 14.57 2.78
N ASN A 36 -3.67 15.87 2.50
CA ASN A 36 -4.83 16.74 2.39
C ASN A 36 -5.24 16.86 0.91
N PRO A 37 -6.38 16.26 0.51
CA PRO A 37 -6.83 16.29 -0.89
C PRO A 37 -7.30 17.68 -1.36
N TYR A 38 -7.54 18.61 -0.43
CA TYR A 38 -8.01 19.97 -0.72
C TYR A 38 -6.90 21.03 -0.70
N GLY A 39 -5.66 20.64 -0.39
CA GLY A 39 -4.54 21.56 -0.20
C GLY A 39 -3.41 21.39 -1.23
N LYS A 40 -2.33 22.16 -1.05
CA LYS A 40 -1.08 21.90 -1.76
C LYS A 40 -0.49 20.59 -1.24
N THR A 41 -0.29 19.65 -2.13
CA THR A 41 0.31 18.35 -1.83
C THR A 41 1.79 18.57 -1.47
N LYS A 42 2.17 18.19 -0.25
CA LYS A 42 3.57 18.23 0.21
C LYS A 42 4.04 16.80 0.49
N GLY A 43 5.29 16.50 0.19
CA GLY A 43 5.93 15.21 0.49
C GLY A 43 5.91 14.19 -0.65
N LEU A 44 5.08 14.38 -1.69
CA LEU A 44 5.01 13.51 -2.87
C LEU A 44 5.78 14.06 -4.08
N GLU A 45 6.68 15.03 -3.89
CA GLU A 45 7.42 15.68 -4.97
C GLU A 45 8.34 14.69 -5.72
N ARG A 46 8.79 13.63 -5.03
CA ARG A 46 9.59 12.54 -5.59
C ARG A 46 8.76 11.45 -6.27
N ALA A 47 7.46 11.36 -6.01
CA ALA A 47 6.59 10.37 -6.64
C ALA A 47 6.33 10.74 -8.12
N PRO A 48 6.10 9.76 -9.02
CA PRO A 48 5.66 10.01 -10.39
C PRO A 48 4.42 10.90 -10.43
N LYS A 49 4.39 11.90 -11.32
CA LYS A 49 3.27 12.86 -11.41
C LYS A 49 1.90 12.19 -11.58
N THR A 50 1.87 11.05 -12.27
CA THR A 50 0.67 10.25 -12.54
C THR A 50 0.01 9.71 -11.28
N ILE A 51 0.77 9.43 -10.21
CA ILE A 51 0.22 8.83 -8.99
C ILE A 51 -0.01 9.82 -7.86
N ARG A 52 0.49 11.07 -7.92
CA ARG A 52 0.45 12.05 -6.80
C ARG A 52 -0.94 12.44 -6.30
N LYS A 53 -1.98 12.11 -7.07
CA LYS A 53 -3.40 12.37 -6.75
C LYS A 53 -4.16 11.08 -6.37
N LEU A 54 -3.51 9.93 -6.46
CA LEU A 54 -4.07 8.65 -6.06
C LEU A 54 -3.74 8.42 -4.58
N MET A 55 -4.61 7.72 -3.89
CA MET A 55 -4.41 7.29 -2.50
C MET A 55 -4.99 5.90 -2.33
N PRO A 56 -4.38 5.03 -1.51
CA PRO A 56 -3.12 5.22 -0.78
C PRO A 56 -1.86 5.24 -1.67
N ILE A 57 -0.76 5.79 -1.13
CA ILE A 57 0.59 5.61 -1.70
C ILE A 57 1.52 5.05 -0.62
N LEU A 58 2.27 4.02 -0.98
CA LEU A 58 3.37 3.49 -0.17
C LEU A 58 4.69 3.88 -0.84
N GLU A 59 5.60 4.43 -0.05
CA GLU A 59 6.98 4.61 -0.45
C GLU A 59 7.89 3.71 0.37
N ASP A 60 8.58 2.82 -0.33
CA ASP A 60 9.55 1.90 0.22
C ASP A 60 10.98 2.32 -0.13
N PRO A 61 11.72 2.97 0.80
CA PRO A 61 13.10 3.39 0.57
C PRO A 61 14.10 2.22 0.58
N ASN A 62 13.64 0.98 0.74
CA ASN A 62 14.45 -0.23 0.59
C ASN A 62 14.41 -0.76 -0.86
N ASN A 63 13.47 -0.28 -1.70
CA ASN A 63 13.39 -0.59 -3.13
C ASN A 63 13.90 0.61 -3.95
N ASN A 64 15.16 0.57 -4.37
CA ASN A 64 15.82 1.71 -5.02
C ASN A 64 15.35 1.96 -6.47
N ASP A 65 14.96 0.92 -7.20
CA ASP A 65 14.59 1.05 -8.62
C ASP A 65 13.19 1.63 -8.79
N ASN A 66 12.26 1.19 -7.94
CA ASN A 66 10.90 1.69 -7.93
C ASN A 66 10.40 1.78 -6.49
N PRO A 67 10.61 2.91 -5.79
CA PRO A 67 10.24 3.04 -4.39
C PRO A 67 8.74 3.28 -4.17
N PHE A 68 7.96 3.64 -5.19
CA PHE A 68 6.56 4.03 -5.00
C PHE A 68 5.57 2.95 -5.47
N ARG A 69 4.52 2.71 -4.67
CA ARG A 69 3.34 1.91 -5.02
C ARG A 69 2.09 2.73 -4.74
N CYS A 70 1.07 2.59 -5.57
CA CYS A 70 -0.24 3.20 -5.37
C CYS A 70 -1.32 2.13 -5.48
N ASP A 71 -2.52 2.49 -5.04
CA ASP A 71 -3.69 1.63 -4.92
C ASP A 71 -3.54 0.53 -3.86
N SER A 72 -4.62 0.32 -3.12
CA SER A 72 -4.59 -0.53 -1.93
C SER A 72 -4.27 -1.99 -2.26
N THR A 73 -4.99 -2.62 -3.18
CA THR A 73 -4.80 -4.03 -3.55
C THR A 73 -3.40 -4.34 -4.12
N PRO A 74 -2.85 -3.56 -5.07
CA PRO A 74 -1.46 -3.72 -5.49
C PRO A 74 -0.44 -3.51 -4.37
N ILE A 75 -0.67 -2.57 -3.45
CA ILE A 75 0.19 -2.38 -2.27
C ILE A 75 0.15 -3.63 -1.37
N LEU A 76 -1.02 -4.23 -1.11
CA LEU A 76 -1.12 -5.44 -0.31
C LEU A 76 -0.29 -6.59 -0.91
N LEU A 77 -0.40 -6.82 -2.22
CA LEU A 77 0.37 -7.85 -2.91
C LEU A 77 1.87 -7.55 -2.86
N TYR A 78 2.26 -6.29 -2.99
CA TYR A 78 3.66 -5.87 -2.83
C TYR A 78 4.19 -6.18 -1.42
N LEU A 79 3.45 -5.83 -0.38
CA LEU A 79 3.83 -6.10 1.01
C LEU A 79 3.92 -7.61 1.30
N HIS A 80 3.01 -8.40 0.73
CA HIS A 80 3.05 -9.87 0.83
C HIS A 80 4.35 -10.43 0.25
N ASN A 81 4.73 -10.00 -0.95
CA ASN A 81 5.89 -10.54 -1.66
C ASN A 81 7.23 -9.99 -1.14
N GLN A 82 7.31 -8.69 -0.84
CA GLN A 82 8.57 -8.02 -0.50
C GLN A 82 8.98 -8.25 0.96
N TYR A 83 8.02 -8.50 1.85
CA TYR A 83 8.25 -8.66 3.29
C TYR A 83 7.77 -10.04 3.79
N PRO A 84 8.34 -11.16 3.31
CA PRO A 84 7.88 -12.50 3.67
C PRO A 84 8.26 -12.90 5.11
N GLN A 85 9.14 -12.14 5.77
CA GLN A 85 9.71 -12.45 7.10
C GLN A 85 8.71 -12.28 8.26
N SER A 86 7.56 -11.65 8.03
CA SER A 86 6.49 -11.58 9.03
C SER A 86 5.78 -12.93 9.14
N SER A 87 5.41 -13.32 10.36
CA SER A 87 4.65 -14.55 10.65
C SER A 87 3.26 -14.61 10.01
N ILE A 88 2.76 -13.49 9.47
CA ILE A 88 1.43 -13.39 8.85
C ILE A 88 1.56 -13.25 7.33
N SER A 89 0.88 -14.16 6.64
CA SER A 89 0.65 -14.07 5.20
C SER A 89 -0.63 -13.28 4.91
N LEU A 90 -0.54 -12.27 4.03
CA LEU A 90 -1.71 -11.48 3.59
C LEU A 90 -2.52 -12.17 2.50
N PHE A 91 -1.88 -13.03 1.70
CA PHE A 91 -2.50 -13.80 0.62
C PHE A 91 -2.25 -15.30 0.82
N PRO A 92 -3.05 -16.17 0.19
CA PRO A 92 -2.73 -17.59 0.08
C PRO A 92 -1.37 -17.83 -0.58
N LEU A 93 -0.64 -18.86 -0.15
CA LEU A 93 0.68 -19.20 -0.70
C LEU A 93 0.60 -19.89 -2.08
N SER A 94 -0.55 -20.48 -2.41
CA SER A 94 -0.79 -21.03 -3.75
C SER A 94 -0.94 -19.88 -4.73
N TYR A 95 -0.18 -19.92 -5.84
CA TYR A 95 -0.25 -18.91 -6.90
C TYR A 95 -1.67 -18.73 -7.43
N GLU A 96 -2.39 -19.83 -7.69
CA GLU A 96 -3.75 -19.78 -8.22
C GLU A 96 -4.71 -19.11 -7.23
N GLN A 97 -4.63 -19.49 -5.95
CA GLN A 97 -5.49 -18.89 -4.91
C GLN A 97 -5.11 -17.43 -4.64
N CYS A 98 -3.82 -17.09 -4.69
CA CYS A 98 -3.34 -15.72 -4.58
C CYS A 98 -3.94 -14.86 -5.70
N GLN A 99 -3.91 -15.35 -6.95
CA GLN A 99 -4.49 -14.63 -8.08
C GLN A 99 -6.01 -14.46 -7.93
N GLN A 100 -6.72 -15.52 -7.55
CA GLN A 100 -8.17 -15.46 -7.32
C GLN A 100 -8.56 -14.43 -6.24
N VAL A 101 -7.82 -14.40 -5.12
CA VAL A 101 -8.03 -13.42 -4.05
C VAL A 101 -7.70 -12.01 -4.52
N PHE A 102 -6.59 -11.84 -5.26
CA PHE A 102 -6.22 -10.55 -5.84
C PHE A 102 -7.29 -10.00 -6.79
N ASP A 103 -7.78 -10.82 -7.72
CA ASP A 103 -8.83 -10.44 -8.66
C ASP A 103 -10.14 -10.11 -7.92
N LYS A 104 -10.47 -10.88 -6.88
CA LYS A 104 -11.64 -10.61 -6.05
C LYS A 104 -11.51 -9.29 -5.30
N CYS A 105 -10.34 -8.98 -4.75
CA CYS A 105 -10.07 -7.69 -4.13
C CYS A 105 -10.25 -6.55 -5.13
N LEU A 106 -9.65 -6.62 -6.32
CA LEU A 106 -9.83 -5.59 -7.36
C LEU A 106 -11.31 -5.37 -7.72
N HIS A 107 -12.08 -6.44 -7.84
CA HIS A 107 -13.51 -6.34 -8.11
C HIS A 107 -14.29 -5.68 -6.96
N LEU A 108 -13.95 -5.98 -5.70
CA LEU A 108 -14.58 -5.32 -4.55
C LEU A 108 -14.20 -3.84 -4.46
N ASP A 109 -12.95 -3.51 -4.76
CA ASP A 109 -12.45 -2.14 -4.81
C ASP A 109 -13.22 -1.29 -5.84
N SER A 110 -13.60 -1.89 -6.99
CA SER A 110 -14.35 -1.22 -8.05
C SER A 110 -15.86 -1.11 -7.79
N GLU A 111 -16.47 -2.12 -7.18
CA GLU A 111 -17.93 -2.15 -6.95
C GLU A 111 -18.35 -1.43 -5.67
N LEU A 112 -17.55 -1.55 -4.60
CA LEU A 112 -17.95 -1.13 -3.24
C LEU A 112 -17.21 0.10 -2.73
N GLY A 113 -16.18 0.56 -3.44
CA GLY A 113 -15.38 1.68 -2.96
C GLY A 113 -14.52 1.33 -1.74
N LEU A 114 -14.18 0.05 -1.57
CA LEU A 114 -13.44 -0.49 -0.43
C LEU A 114 -11.95 -0.58 -0.71
#